data_AF-A0A7S4GKY5-F1
#
_entry.id   AF-A0A7S4GKY5-F1
#
_cell.length_a   1.000
_cell.length_b   1.000
_cell.length_c   1.000
_cell.angle_alpha   90.00
_cell.angle_beta   90.00
_cell.angle_gamma   90.00
#
_symmetry.space_group_name_H-M   'P 1'
#
loop_
_entity.id
_entity.type
_entity.pdbx_description
1 polymer ?
#
loop_
_entity_poly.entity_id
_entity_poly.type
_entity_poly.pdbx_seq_one_letter_code
_entity_poly.pdbx_strand_id
1 'polypeptide(L)'
;MRCIAAATMTVAVASGALQTSNSCEAQDAQRRAEVAAKTSALLKGYCEDMCKVVLKHPDCNVCDGFVPPDATPGVNTWDELYAQFDKLKLVGRDMIKEWTGDAGKFGR
;
A
#
# COMPACT_ATOMS: atom_id res chain seq x y z
N MET A 1 -8.90 -40.75 -31.15
CA MET A 1 -10.06 -40.45 -32.01
C MET A 1 -9.64 -39.41 -33.03
N ARG A 2 -10.11 -39.55 -34.27
CA ARG A 2 -9.47 -39.11 -35.52
C ARG A 2 -9.53 -37.60 -35.76
N CYS A 3 -8.40 -36.99 -36.14
CA CYS A 3 -8.36 -35.71 -36.85
C CYS A 3 -8.80 -35.95 -38.30
N ILE A 4 -9.91 -35.36 -38.73
CA ILE A 4 -10.33 -35.39 -40.13
C ILE A 4 -9.65 -34.21 -40.83
N ALA A 5 -8.74 -34.52 -41.75
CA ALA A 5 -8.12 -33.58 -42.66
C ALA A 5 -9.15 -33.14 -43.72
N ALA A 6 -9.59 -31.88 -43.65
CA ALA A 6 -10.28 -31.25 -44.76
C ALA A 6 -9.20 -30.66 -45.70
N ALA A 7 -8.91 -31.39 -46.77
CA ALA A 7 -8.11 -30.91 -47.88
C ALA A 7 -8.95 -29.92 -48.70
N THR A 8 -8.92 -28.63 -48.33
CA THR A 8 -9.36 -27.55 -49.21
C THR A 8 -8.12 -26.94 -49.84
N MET A 9 -8.03 -27.04 -51.17
CA MET A 9 -6.96 -26.51 -52.00
C MET A 9 -6.89 -24.99 -51.83
N THR A 10 -6.01 -24.53 -50.95
CA THR A 10 -5.71 -23.10 -50.80
C THR A 10 -4.83 -22.69 -51.96
N VAL A 11 -5.39 -21.87 -52.86
CA VAL A 11 -4.62 -21.14 -53.87
C VAL A 11 -3.55 -20.32 -53.15
N ALA A 12 -2.28 -20.57 -53.47
CA ALA A 12 -1.16 -19.76 -53.00
C ALA A 12 -1.19 -18.40 -53.70
N VAL A 13 -1.92 -17.43 -53.13
CA VAL A 13 -1.73 -16.02 -53.46
C VAL A 13 -0.37 -15.62 -52.91
N ALA A 14 0.51 -15.09 -53.77
CA ALA A 14 1.84 -14.64 -53.37
C ALA A 14 1.73 -13.58 -52.24
N SER A 15 2.03 -14.00 -51.02
CA SER A 15 1.90 -13.22 -49.77
C SER A 15 2.97 -12.14 -49.60
N GLY A 16 3.25 -11.35 -50.64
CA GLY A 16 4.18 -10.21 -50.54
C GLY A 16 3.60 -9.03 -49.73
N ALA A 17 2.27 -8.90 -49.67
CA ALA A 17 1.58 -7.79 -49.01
C ALA A 17 0.89 -8.15 -47.67
N LEU A 18 0.75 -9.44 -47.35
CA LEU A 18 0.03 -9.91 -46.15
C LEU A 18 0.95 -10.21 -44.96
N GLN A 19 2.25 -10.41 -45.21
CA GLN A 19 3.22 -10.60 -44.12
C GLN A 19 3.61 -9.29 -43.43
N THR A 20 3.57 -8.17 -44.17
CA THR A 20 3.86 -6.84 -43.65
C THR A 20 2.76 -6.32 -42.72
N SER A 21 1.47 -6.59 -42.99
CA SER A 21 0.36 -6.14 -42.14
C SER A 21 0.39 -6.77 -40.74
N ASN A 22 0.59 -8.10 -40.66
CA ASN A 22 0.67 -8.81 -39.38
C ASN A 22 1.87 -8.38 -38.52
N SER A 23 2.97 -7.97 -39.15
CA SER A 23 4.16 -7.50 -38.43
C SER A 23 3.93 -6.14 -37.74
N CYS A 24 3.16 -5.25 -38.38
CA CYS A 24 2.83 -3.94 -37.83
C CYS A 24 1.85 -4.05 -36.64
N GLU A 25 0.84 -4.92 -36.75
CA GLU A 25 -0.13 -5.16 -35.68
C GLU A 25 0.53 -5.82 -34.46
N ALA A 26 1.40 -6.81 -34.67
CA ALA A 26 2.14 -7.44 -33.59
C ALA A 26 3.07 -6.45 -32.87
N GLN A 27 3.78 -5.59 -33.61
CA GLN A 27 4.59 -4.52 -33.03
C GLN A 27 3.75 -3.45 -32.33
N ASP A 28 2.58 -3.08 -32.86
CA ASP A 28 1.70 -2.10 -32.24
C ASP A 28 1.14 -2.64 -30.92
N ALA A 29 0.72 -3.90 -30.88
CA ALA A 29 0.27 -4.57 -29.66
C ALA A 29 1.37 -4.62 -28.60
N GLN A 30 2.62 -4.92 -28.99
CA GLN A 30 3.77 -4.89 -28.07
C GLN A 30 4.03 -3.47 -27.55
N ARG A 31 4.08 -2.45 -28.41
CA ARG A 31 4.27 -1.06 -27.99
C ARG A 31 3.14 -0.58 -27.06
N ARG A 32 1.88 -0.94 -27.34
CA ARG A 32 0.76 -0.62 -26.46
C ARG A 32 0.87 -1.32 -25.11
N ALA A 33 1.28 -2.59 -25.09
CA ALA A 33 1.50 -3.33 -23.85
C ALA A 33 2.62 -2.69 -23.01
N GLU A 34 3.72 -2.28 -23.64
CA GLU A 34 4.81 -1.57 -22.96
C GLU A 34 4.35 -0.22 -22.39
N VAL A 35 3.58 0.56 -23.16
CA VAL A 35 3.04 1.84 -22.68
C VAL A 35 2.06 1.61 -21.54
N ALA A 36 1.16 0.63 -21.63
CA ALA A 36 0.21 0.29 -20.57
C ALA A 36 0.92 -0.19 -19.28
N ALA A 37 1.99 -0.97 -19.40
CA ALA A 37 2.82 -1.38 -18.28
C ALA A 37 3.53 -0.17 -17.63
N LYS A 38 4.06 0.76 -18.44
CA LYS A 38 4.70 1.98 -17.93
C LYS A 38 3.70 2.94 -17.27
N THR A 39 2.52 3.13 -17.84
CA THR A 39 1.51 4.05 -17.31
C THR A 39 0.83 3.50 -16.05
N SER A 40 0.58 2.20 -15.97
CA SER A 40 0.02 1.58 -14.75
C SER A 40 0.94 1.76 -13.54
N ALA A 41 2.27 1.68 -13.71
CA ALA A 41 3.22 1.96 -12.64
C ALA A 41 3.18 3.42 -12.18
N LEU A 42 3.06 4.38 -13.11
CA LEU A 42 2.97 5.82 -12.79
C LEU A 42 1.66 6.17 -12.08
N LEU A 43 0.55 5.53 -12.49
CA LEU A 43 -0.76 5.75 -11.92
C LEU A 43 -0.82 5.38 -10.44
N LYS A 44 -0.03 4.42 -9.97
CA LYS A 44 0.01 4.05 -8.55
C LYS A 44 0.41 5.22 -7.64
N GLY A 45 1.48 5.94 -7.98
CA GLY A 45 1.90 7.12 -7.22
C GLY A 45 0.94 8.30 -7.36
N TYR A 46 0.46 8.55 -8.59
CA TYR A 46 -0.48 9.64 -8.85
C TYR A 46 -1.85 9.42 -8.21
N CYS A 47 -2.31 8.17 -8.09
CA CYS A 47 -3.57 7.82 -7.48
C CYS A 47 -3.61 8.24 -5.99
N GLU A 48 -2.53 7.99 -5.25
CA GLU A 48 -2.42 8.41 -3.85
C GLU A 48 -2.44 9.93 -3.69
N ASP A 49 -1.77 10.66 -4.59
CA ASP A 49 -1.75 12.12 -4.55
C ASP A 49 -3.12 12.74 -4.87
N MET A 50 -3.87 12.15 -5.80
CA MET A 50 -5.26 12.54 -6.03
C MET A 50 -6.14 12.28 -4.82
N CYS A 51 -5.88 11.20 -4.08
CA CYS A 51 -6.60 10.88 -2.85
C CYS A 51 -6.44 11.95 -1.75
N LYS A 52 -5.23 12.51 -1.65
CA LYS A 52 -4.92 13.61 -0.73
C LYS A 52 -5.68 14.87 -1.12
N VAL A 53 -5.75 15.18 -2.42
CA VAL A 53 -6.45 16.37 -2.94
C VAL A 53 -7.97 16.25 -2.81
N VAL A 54 -8.52 15.04 -2.93
CA VAL A 54 -9.97 14.76 -2.83
C VAL A 54 -10.44 14.57 -1.37
N LEU A 55 -9.56 14.78 -0.37
CA LEU A 55 -9.84 14.64 1.06
C LEU A 55 -10.37 13.25 1.46
N LYS A 56 -9.92 12.20 0.76
CA LYS A 56 -10.26 10.81 1.08
C LYS A 56 -9.24 10.13 1.99
N HIS A 57 -8.15 10.81 2.34
CA HIS A 57 -7.15 10.30 3.27
C HIS A 57 -7.76 10.21 4.69
N PRO A 58 -7.72 9.06 5.38
CA PRO A 58 -6.80 7.92 5.20
C PRO A 58 -7.33 6.74 4.36
N ASP A 59 -8.55 6.80 3.84
CA ASP A 59 -9.18 5.69 3.13
C ASP A 59 -8.96 5.78 1.61
N CYS A 60 -7.78 5.37 1.16
CA CYS A 60 -7.43 5.34 -0.27
C CYS A 60 -7.59 3.97 -0.93
N ASN A 61 -8.69 3.27 -0.64
CA ASN A 61 -8.96 1.90 -1.09
C ASN A 61 -9.16 1.73 -2.61
N VAL A 62 -9.20 2.85 -3.36
CA VAL A 62 -9.36 2.86 -4.82
C VAL A 62 -8.00 2.67 -5.53
N CYS A 63 -6.88 2.90 -4.84
CA CYS A 63 -5.55 2.77 -5.41
C CYS A 63 -4.96 1.36 -5.22
N ASP A 64 -4.42 0.80 -6.30
CA ASP A 64 -3.86 -0.56 -6.29
C ASP A 64 -2.64 -0.67 -5.36
N GLY A 65 -2.77 -1.52 -4.34
CA GLY A 65 -1.73 -1.77 -3.34
C GLY A 65 -1.63 -0.74 -2.23
N PHE A 66 -2.69 0.04 -1.99
CA PHE A 66 -2.83 0.83 -0.78
C PHE A 66 -3.01 -0.10 0.43
N VAL A 67 -2.03 -0.11 1.33
CA VAL A 67 -2.17 -0.70 2.67
C VAL A 67 -2.55 0.46 3.59
N PRO A 68 -3.71 0.42 4.27
CA PRO A 68 -4.09 1.50 5.17
C PRO A 68 -2.98 1.71 6.21
N PRO A 69 -2.53 2.95 6.42
CA PRO A 69 -1.59 3.23 7.50
C PRO A 69 -2.26 2.78 8.81
N ASP A 70 -1.56 1.94 9.57
CA ASP A 70 -2.08 1.35 10.79
C ASP A 70 -2.66 2.45 11.68
N ALA A 71 -3.95 2.34 12.02
CA ALA A 71 -4.76 3.42 12.59
C ALA A 71 -4.35 3.82 14.01
N THR A 72 -3.26 3.25 14.52
CA THR A 72 -2.67 3.54 15.82
C THR A 72 -1.24 4.08 15.73
N PRO A 73 -0.97 5.23 15.09
CA PRO A 73 0.23 5.99 15.38
C PRO A 73 0.01 6.73 16.71
N GLY A 74 0.43 6.13 17.84
CA GLY A 74 0.49 6.80 19.15
C GLY A 74 -0.64 6.51 20.13
N VAL A 75 -1.42 5.44 19.93
CA VAL A 75 -2.35 4.95 20.97
C VAL A 75 -1.56 4.07 21.94
N ASN A 76 -1.15 4.63 23.08
CA ASN A 76 -0.70 3.80 24.21
C ASN A 76 -1.81 2.78 24.48
N THR A 77 -1.47 1.49 24.53
CA THR A 77 -2.45 0.47 24.88
C THR A 77 -3.02 0.78 26.26
N TRP A 78 -4.29 0.43 26.50
CA TRP A 78 -4.91 0.68 27.80
C TRP A 78 -4.06 0.12 28.95
N ASP A 79 -3.48 -1.06 28.75
CA ASP A 79 -2.58 -1.69 29.71
C ASP A 79 -1.30 -0.88 29.94
N GLU A 80 -0.68 -0.33 28.89
CA GLU A 80 0.51 0.53 29.00
C GLU A 80 0.21 1.84 29.74
N LEU A 81 -0.94 2.47 29.46
CA LEU A 81 -1.39 3.69 30.12
C LEU A 81 -1.65 3.43 31.62
N TYR A 82 -2.36 2.36 31.95
CA TYR A 82 -2.62 2.01 33.36
C TYR A 82 -1.33 1.66 34.10
N ALA A 83 -0.38 0.98 33.45
CA ALA A 83 0.94 0.73 34.02
C ALA A 83 1.71 2.03 34.32
N GLN A 84 1.57 3.07 33.49
CA GLN A 84 2.14 4.39 33.78
C GLN A 84 1.43 5.07 34.97
N PHE A 85 0.10 5.02 35.05
CA PHE A 85 -0.64 5.56 36.20
C PHE A 85 -0.26 4.91 37.53
N ASP A 86 -0.02 3.60 37.54
CA ASP A 86 0.40 2.89 38.76
C ASP A 86 1.82 3.25 39.18
N LYS A 87 2.74 3.45 38.22
CA LYS A 87 4.08 4.00 38.50
C LYS A 87 3.99 5.39 39.11
N LEU A 88 3.16 6.29 38.56
CA LEU A 88 2.98 7.64 39.13
C LEU A 88 2.47 7.59 40.58
N LYS A 89 1.50 6.72 40.89
CA LYS A 89 1.00 6.56 42.26
C LYS A 89 2.07 6.07 43.24
N LEU A 90 2.92 5.16 42.82
CA LEU A 90 4.03 4.66 43.65
C LEU A 90 5.02 5.78 43.94
N VAL A 91 5.50 6.45 42.89
CA VAL A 91 6.45 7.56 43.02
C VAL A 91 5.86 8.68 43.90
N GLY A 92 4.60 9.07 43.68
CA GLY A 92 3.95 10.09 44.49
C GLY A 92 3.90 9.75 45.99
N ARG A 93 3.64 8.49 46.34
CA ARG A 93 3.65 8.05 47.75
C ARG A 93 5.04 8.05 48.35
N ASP A 94 6.06 7.65 47.60
CA ASP A 94 7.43 7.61 48.09
C ASP A 94 8.01 9.01 48.28
N MET A 95 7.71 9.94 47.37
CA MET A 95 8.01 11.36 47.57
C MET A 95 7.39 11.88 48.86
N ILE A 96 6.10 11.64 49.12
CA ILE A 96 5.46 12.10 50.37
C ILE A 96 6.15 11.53 51.62
N LYS A 97 6.59 10.28 51.61
CA LYS A 97 7.34 9.68 52.72
C LYS A 97 8.70 10.34 52.93
N GLU A 98 9.42 10.64 51.84
CA GLU A 98 10.70 11.36 51.91
C GLU A 98 10.51 12.75 52.53
N TRP A 99 9.55 13.53 52.02
CA TRP A 99 9.26 14.87 52.52
C TRP A 99 8.80 14.87 53.98
N THR A 100 7.96 13.93 54.40
CA THR A 100 7.52 13.81 55.81
C THR A 100 8.64 13.30 56.72
N GLY A 101 9.49 12.40 56.22
CA GLY A 101 10.69 11.95 56.91
C GLY A 101 11.70 13.07 57.12
N ASP A 102 11.92 13.92 56.11
CA ASP A 102 12.84 15.05 56.19
C ASP A 102 12.27 16.22 57.00
N ALA A 103 10.97 16.50 56.89
CA ALA A 103 10.29 17.46 57.76
C ALA A 103 10.39 17.06 59.24
N GLY A 104 10.32 15.75 59.55
CA GLY A 104 10.54 15.22 60.89
C GLY A 104 11.99 15.31 61.40
N LYS A 105 12.98 15.52 60.51
CA LYS A 105 14.39 15.71 60.87
C LYS A 105 14.74 17.16 61.18
N PHE A 106 14.08 18.12 60.52
CA PHE A 106 14.29 19.55 60.76
C PHE A 106 13.54 20.10 62.00
N GLY A 107 12.57 19.35 62.53
CA GLY A 107 11.80 19.71 63.73
C GLY A 107 12.36 19.20 65.06
N ARG A 108 13.59 18.66 65.09
CA ARG A 108 14.31 18.27 66.32
C ARG A 108 15.61 19.06 66.46
#